data_AF-A0A1B6HQL3-F1
#
_entry.id   AF-A0A1B6HQL3-F1
#
_cell.length_a   1.000
_cell.length_b   1.000
_cell.length_c   1.000
_cell.angle_alpha   90.00
_cell.angle_beta   90.00
_cell.angle_gamma   90.00
#
_symmetry.space_group_name_H-M   'P 1'
#
loop_
_entity.id
_entity.type
_entity.pdbx_description
1 polymer ?
#
loop_
_entity_poly.entity_id
_entity_poly.type
_entity_poly.pdbx_seq_one_letter_code
_entity_poly.pdbx_strand_id
1 'polypeptide(L)'
;SPKSQILITAILTSVQIVINIGWFWYDPPVVKHVFPTRDSRLRICSGLGDFSYLISLSYPFVLIGVCTVYAFLTRKCPDGFNEARHIGFTNYTAIVIWLAFVPLYIASTSYNIRVVT
;
A
#
# COMPACT_ATOMS: atom_id res chain seq x y z
N SER A 1 -7.53 -19.28 18.83
CA SER A 1 -7.95 -20.41 17.98
C SER A 1 -7.63 -20.09 16.52
N PRO A 2 -7.09 -21.05 15.74
CA PRO A 2 -6.79 -20.85 14.32
C PRO A 2 -7.99 -20.37 13.49
N LYS A 3 -9.20 -20.85 13.82
CA LYS A 3 -10.44 -20.42 13.15
C LYS A 3 -10.71 -18.93 13.36
N SER A 4 -10.47 -18.42 14.56
CA SER A 4 -10.63 -17.00 14.88
C SER A 4 -9.59 -16.14 14.15
N GLN A 5 -8.34 -16.61 14.01
CA GLN A 5 -7.31 -15.89 13.27
C GLN A 5 -7.69 -15.74 11.79
N ILE A 6 -8.14 -16.82 11.15
CA ILE A 6 -8.61 -16.78 9.75
C ILE A 6 -9.80 -15.82 9.59
N LEU A 7 -10.77 -15.89 10.52
CA LEU A 7 -11.94 -15.02 10.48
C LEU A 7 -11.56 -13.54 10.61
N ILE A 8 -10.69 -13.20 11.55
CA ILE A 8 -10.22 -11.82 11.74
C ILE A 8 -9.49 -11.32 10.49
N THR A 9 -8.59 -12.12 9.93
CA THR A 9 -7.87 -11.77 8.69
C THR A 9 -8.84 -11.54 7.54
N ALA A 10 -9.83 -12.43 7.36
CA ALA A 10 -10.84 -12.29 6.31
C ALA A 10 -11.64 -10.98 6.45
N ILE A 11 -12.01 -10.61 7.68
CA ILE A 11 -12.71 -9.36 7.96
C ILE A 11 -11.83 -8.16 7.59
N LEU A 12 -10.58 -8.11 8.05
CA LEU A 12 -9.66 -7.01 7.74
C LEU A 12 -9.40 -6.87 6.23
N THR A 13 -9.21 -7.99 5.52
CA THR A 13 -9.06 -7.97 4.06
C THR A 13 -10.33 -7.52 3.36
N SER A 14 -11.51 -7.92 3.83
CA SER A 14 -12.79 -7.52 3.23
C SER A 14 -13.03 -6.01 3.28
N VAL A 15 -12.58 -5.33 4.34
CA VAL A 15 -12.65 -3.87 4.46
C VAL A 15 -11.89 -3.21 3.31
N GLN A 16 -10.66 -3.67 3.02
CA GLN A 16 -9.90 -3.14 1.89
C GLN A 16 -10.57 -3.40 0.54
N ILE A 17 -11.18 -4.57 0.37
CA ILE A 17 -11.91 -4.91 -0.87
C ILE A 17 -13.07 -3.92 -1.07
N VAL A 18 -13.85 -3.64 -0.03
CA VAL A 18 -14.96 -2.68 -0.10
C VAL A 18 -14.47 -1.27 -0.44
N ILE A 19 -13.36 -0.82 0.17
CA ILE A 19 -12.74 0.47 -0.15
C ILE A 19 -12.35 0.53 -1.63
N ASN A 20 -11.69 -0.51 -2.16
CA ASN A 20 -11.28 -0.57 -3.56
C ASN A 20 -12.47 -0.62 -4.53
N ILE A 21 -13.53 -1.36 -4.19
CA ILE A 21 -14.76 -1.39 -4.99
C ILE A 21 -15.39 0.00 -5.00
N GLY A 22 -15.54 0.64 -3.85
CA GLY A 22 -16.05 2.02 -3.76
C GLY A 22 -15.22 3.00 -4.58
N TRP A 23 -13.89 2.84 -4.56
CA TRP A 23 -12.97 3.61 -5.38
C TRP A 23 -13.22 3.44 -6.87
N PHE A 24 -13.31 2.19 -7.36
CA PHE A 24 -13.56 1.92 -8.78
C PHE A 24 -14.96 2.33 -9.24
N TRP A 25 -15.94 2.38 -8.33
CA TRP A 25 -17.25 2.96 -8.63
C TRP A 25 -17.20 4.48 -8.80
N TYR A 26 -16.38 5.16 -7.99
CA TYR A 26 -16.23 6.62 -8.04
C TYR A 26 -15.37 7.08 -9.24
N ASP A 27 -14.20 6.46 -9.43
CA ASP A 27 -13.31 6.74 -10.56
C ASP A 27 -13.01 5.43 -11.30
N PRO A 28 -13.86 5.07 -12.28
CA PRO A 28 -13.68 3.85 -13.04
C PRO A 28 -12.38 3.90 -13.84
N PRO A 29 -11.62 2.79 -13.89
CA PRO A 29 -10.32 2.77 -14.56
C PRO A 29 -10.50 2.93 -16.07
N VAL A 30 -10.11 4.08 -16.60
CA VAL A 30 -10.08 4.34 -18.05
C VAL A 30 -8.66 4.62 -18.53
N VAL A 31 -8.34 4.16 -19.73
CA VAL A 31 -7.04 4.39 -20.34
C VAL A 31 -6.97 5.83 -20.87
N LYS A 32 -5.99 6.59 -20.40
CA LYS A 32 -5.65 7.93 -20.89
C LYS A 32 -4.34 7.87 -21.69
N HIS A 33 -4.31 8.57 -22.82
CA HIS A 33 -3.11 8.73 -23.63
C HIS A 33 -2.43 10.05 -23.28
N VAL A 34 -1.17 9.99 -22.87
CA VAL A 34 -0.37 11.17 -22.51
C VAL A 34 0.87 11.24 -23.38
N PHE A 35 1.15 12.44 -23.90
CA PHE A 35 2.26 12.72 -24.79
C PHE A 35 3.19 13.76 -24.15
N PRO A 36 4.07 13.36 -23.22
CA PRO A 36 4.94 14.32 -22.52
C PRO A 36 6.03 14.91 -23.44
N THR A 37 6.43 14.20 -24.50
CA THR A 37 7.30 14.70 -25.58
C THR A 37 6.75 14.25 -26.95
N ARG A 38 7.19 14.89 -28.04
CA ARG A 38 6.73 14.59 -29.41
C ARG A 38 6.93 13.12 -29.82
N ASP A 39 7.97 12.46 -29.30
CA ASP A 39 8.30 11.07 -29.62
C ASP A 39 7.83 10.07 -28.55
N SER A 40 7.19 10.52 -27.47
CA SER A 40 6.71 9.64 -26.40
C SER A 40 5.19 9.50 -26.39
N ARG A 41 4.73 8.25 -26.30
CA ARG A 41 3.32 7.89 -26.17
C ARG A 41 3.14 7.01 -24.96
N LEU A 42 2.63 7.58 -23.86
CA LEU A 42 2.31 6.84 -22.65
C LEU A 42 0.83 6.48 -22.63
N ARG A 43 0.53 5.30 -22.09
CA ARG A 43 -0.81 4.87 -21.72
C ARG A 43 -0.85 4.81 -20.20
N ILE A 44 -1.63 5.68 -19.58
CA ILE A 44 -1.79 5.72 -18.12
C ILE A 44 -3.25 5.41 -17.76
N CYS A 45 -3.49 4.92 -16.55
CA CYS A 45 -4.84 4.79 -16.02
C CYS A 45 -5.34 6.13 -15.46
N SER A 46 -6.64 6.41 -15.52
CA SER A 46 -7.24 7.68 -15.09
C SER A 46 -6.84 8.11 -13.69
N GLY A 47 -6.81 7.17 -12.74
CA GLY A 47 -6.50 7.42 -11.34
C GLY A 47 -5.03 7.61 -10.99
N LEU A 48 -4.10 7.45 -11.96
CA LEU A 48 -2.66 7.59 -11.72
C LEU A 48 -2.19 9.06 -11.75
N GLY A 49 -3.00 9.96 -12.32
CA GLY A 49 -2.69 11.40 -12.39
C GLY A 49 -2.85 12.13 -11.05
N ASP A 50 -3.73 11.64 -10.19
CA ASP A 50 -4.18 12.34 -9.00
C ASP A 50 -3.67 11.69 -7.69
N PHE A 51 -3.73 12.44 -6.58
CA PHE A 51 -3.38 11.94 -5.24
C PHE A 51 -4.35 10.89 -4.69
N SER A 52 -5.49 10.76 -5.37
CA SER A 52 -6.47 9.68 -5.30
C SER A 52 -5.92 8.29 -4.95
N TYR A 53 -4.86 7.85 -5.63
CA TYR A 53 -4.24 6.55 -5.35
C TYR A 53 -3.69 6.45 -3.92
N LEU A 54 -3.08 7.51 -3.39
CA LEU A 54 -2.56 7.52 -2.01
C LEU A 54 -3.68 7.37 -0.97
N ILE A 55 -4.87 7.89 -1.26
CA ILE A 55 -6.03 7.78 -0.36
C ILE A 55 -6.46 6.31 -0.22
N SER A 56 -6.48 5.56 -1.32
CA SER A 56 -6.81 4.12 -1.32
C SER A 56 -5.82 3.27 -0.50
N LEU A 57 -4.60 3.79 -0.32
CA LEU A 57 -3.49 3.15 0.39
C LEU A 57 -3.41 3.52 1.89
N SER A 58 -4.28 4.41 2.36
CA SER A 58 -4.31 4.83 3.76
C SER A 58 -4.65 3.68 4.72
N TYR A 59 -5.59 2.80 4.36
CA TYR A 59 -5.96 1.66 5.21
C TYR A 59 -4.82 0.60 5.33
N PRO A 60 -4.17 0.17 4.23
CA PRO A 60 -2.98 -0.67 4.31
C PRO A 60 -1.86 -0.04 5.14
N PHE A 61 -1.69 1.29 5.06
CA PHE A 61 -0.70 2.00 5.87
C PHE A 61 -1.00 1.90 7.37
N VAL A 62 -2.26 2.12 7.78
CA VAL A 62 -2.68 1.95 9.18
C VAL A 62 -2.45 0.50 9.64
N LEU A 63 -2.79 -0.49 8.81
CA LEU A 63 -2.54 -1.90 9.11
C LEU A 63 -1.06 -2.19 9.35
N ILE A 64 -0.16 -1.71 8.48
CA ILE A 64 1.29 -1.86 8.66
C ILE A 64 1.76 -1.21 9.96
N GLY A 65 1.26 -0.01 10.28
CA GLY A 65 1.57 0.65 11.55
C GLY A 65 1.17 -0.17 12.77
N VAL A 66 -0.06 -0.68 12.79
CA VAL A 66 -0.57 -1.56 13.85
C VAL A 66 0.27 -2.84 13.95
N CYS A 67 0.54 -3.50 12.82
CA CYS A 67 1.38 -4.70 12.77
C CYS A 67 2.80 -4.44 13.30
N THR A 68 3.38 -3.28 12.99
CA THR A 68 4.71 -2.87 13.47
C THR A 68 4.72 -2.68 14.99
N VAL A 69 3.68 -2.04 15.54
CA VAL A 69 3.52 -1.91 17.00
C VAL A 69 3.43 -3.27 17.66
N TYR A 70 2.58 -4.18 17.16
CA TYR A 70 2.46 -5.53 17.70
C TYR A 70 3.77 -6.32 17.59
N ALA A 71 4.48 -6.22 16.46
CA ALA A 71 5.78 -6.87 16.29
C ALA A 71 6.84 -6.37 17.29
N PHE A 72 6.83 -5.08 17.63
CA PHE A 72 7.70 -4.54 18.66
C PHE A 72 7.34 -5.05 20.06
N LEU A 73 6.05 -5.17 20.38
CA LEU A 73 5.58 -5.70 21.66
C LEU A 73 5.95 -7.18 21.82
N THR A 74 5.85 -7.97 20.75
CA THR A 74 6.13 -9.41 20.77
C THR A 74 7.62 -9.75 20.67
N ARG A 75 8.52 -8.78 20.41
CA ARG A 75 9.97 -9.02 20.26
C ARG A 75 10.66 -9.66 21.48
N LYS A 76 10.06 -9.54 22.66
CA LYS A 76 10.58 -10.11 23.93
C LYS A 76 9.94 -11.45 24.28
N CYS A 77 9.02 -11.95 23.45
CA CYS A 77 8.30 -13.19 23.71
C CYS A 77 9.25 -14.39 23.50
N PRO A 78 9.49 -15.23 24.53
CA PRO A 78 10.48 -16.31 24.46
C PRO A 78 10.06 -17.48 23.55
N ASP A 79 8.77 -17.60 23.23
CA ASP A 79 8.20 -18.70 22.43
C ASP A 79 8.51 -18.59 20.92
N GLY A 80 8.99 -17.44 20.44
CA GLY A 80 8.99 -17.09 19.01
C GLY A 80 10.28 -17.30 18.22
N PHE A 81 11.31 -17.95 18.77
CA PHE A 81 12.64 -18.20 18.14
C PHE A 81 13.10 -17.06 17.19
N ASN A 82 13.85 -17.34 16.12
CA ASN A 82 14.22 -16.31 15.13
C ASN A 82 13.00 -15.74 14.36
N GLU A 83 11.80 -16.31 14.47
CA GLU A 83 10.62 -15.92 13.68
C GLU A 83 10.12 -14.52 14.04
N ALA A 84 9.98 -14.20 15.33
CA ALA A 84 9.57 -12.87 15.78
C ALA A 84 10.54 -11.77 15.31
N ARG A 85 11.83 -12.09 15.19
CA ARG A 85 12.86 -11.18 14.66
C ARG A 85 12.68 -10.92 13.16
N HIS A 86 12.36 -11.94 12.36
CA HIS A 86 12.10 -11.78 10.93
C HIS A 86 10.81 -10.97 10.69
N ILE A 87 9.74 -11.27 11.43
CA ILE A 87 8.46 -10.54 11.35
C ILE A 87 8.68 -9.06 11.70
N GLY A 88 9.43 -8.78 12.76
CA GLY A 88 9.79 -7.41 13.13
C GLY A 88 10.54 -6.71 12.01
N PHE A 89 11.60 -7.32 11.48
CA PHE A 89 12.40 -6.76 10.39
C PHE A 89 11.55 -6.43 9.15
N THR A 90 10.68 -7.33 8.71
CA THR A 90 9.80 -7.11 7.56
C THR A 90 8.84 -5.94 7.79
N ASN A 91 8.22 -5.85 8.97
CA ASN A 91 7.32 -4.74 9.30
C ASN A 91 8.06 -3.39 9.34
N TYR A 92 9.27 -3.33 9.90
CA TYR A 92 10.10 -2.12 9.89
C TYR A 92 10.51 -1.71 8.47
N THR A 93 10.87 -2.67 7.63
CA THR A 93 11.28 -2.35 6.26
C THR A 93 10.07 -1.84 5.47
N ALA A 94 8.90 -2.43 5.66
CA ALA A 94 7.66 -1.99 5.04
C ALA A 94 7.29 -0.54 5.40
N ILE A 95 7.39 -0.16 6.68
CA ILE A 95 7.06 1.22 7.08
C ILE A 95 8.08 2.24 6.54
N VAL A 96 9.37 1.87 6.47
CA VAL A 96 10.42 2.73 5.88
C VAL A 96 10.18 2.92 4.37
N ILE A 97 9.91 1.84 3.64
CA ILE A 97 9.58 1.91 2.21
C ILE A 97 8.36 2.80 1.98
N TRP A 98 7.32 2.66 2.81
CA TRP A 98 6.12 3.49 2.73
C TRP A 98 6.39 4.97 2.98
N LEU A 99 7.15 5.29 4.04
CA LEU A 99 7.51 6.67 4.36
C LEU A 99 8.38 7.32 3.27
N ALA A 100 9.17 6.53 2.54
CA ALA A 100 9.93 7.00 1.38
C ALA A 100 9.04 7.14 0.13
N PHE A 101 8.11 6.20 -0.09
CA PHE A 101 7.22 6.19 -1.24
C PHE A 101 6.32 7.42 -1.31
N VAL A 102 5.70 7.83 -0.20
CA VAL A 102 4.77 8.97 -0.16
C VAL A 102 5.39 10.28 -0.69
N PRO A 103 6.52 10.79 -0.15
CA PRO A 103 7.13 12.02 -0.65
C PRO A 103 7.67 11.86 -2.07
N LEU A 104 8.21 10.70 -2.44
CA LEU A 104 8.65 10.43 -3.81
C LEU A 104 7.50 10.49 -4.81
N TYR A 105 6.36 9.89 -4.48
CA TYR A 105 5.16 9.91 -5.31
C TYR A 105 4.63 11.33 -5.51
N ILE A 106 4.61 12.14 -4.43
CA ILE A 106 4.16 13.55 -4.49
C ILE A 106 5.14 14.41 -5.29
N ALA A 107 6.44 14.28 -5.04
CA ALA A 107 7.48 15.08 -5.70
C ALA A 107 7.65 14.74 -7.19
N SER A 108 7.25 13.54 -7.60
CA SER A 108 7.30 13.10 -8.99
C SER A 108 6.31 13.92 -9.84
N THR A 109 6.85 14.86 -10.61
CA THR A 109 6.10 15.75 -11.54
C THR A 109 6.00 15.17 -12.95
N SER A 110 6.79 14.13 -13.27
CA SER A 110 6.77 13.46 -14.57
C SER A 110 5.98 12.16 -14.52
N TYR A 111 4.98 12.03 -15.40
CA TYR A 111 4.22 10.78 -15.56
C TYR A 111 5.14 9.57 -15.75
N ASN A 112 6.23 9.71 -16.53
CA ASN A 112 7.24 8.65 -16.72
C ASN A 112 7.84 8.10 -15.42
N ILE A 113 7.97 8.93 -14.39
CA ILE A 113 8.55 8.52 -13.10
C ILE A 113 7.46 7.88 -12.23
N ARG A 114 6.24 8.42 -12.24
CA ARG A 114 5.07 7.86 -11.52
C ARG A 114 4.61 6.48 -12.01
N VAL A 115 4.93 6.07 -13.25
CA VAL A 115 4.58 4.73 -13.76
C VAL A 115 5.62 3.67 -13.39
N VAL A 116 6.83 4.08 -12.99
CA VAL A 116 7.98 3.18 -12.74
C VAL A 116 8.22 2.97 -11.23
N THR A 117 7.86 3.95 -10.39
CA THR A 117 7.72 3.78 -8.93
C THR A 117 6.37 3.19 -8.56
#